data_AF-A0A9Q9M5E7-F1
#
_entry.id   AF-A0A9Q9M5E7-F1
#
_cell.length_a   1.000
_cell.length_b   1.000
_cell.length_c   1.000
_cell.angle_alpha   90.00
_cell.angle_beta   90.00
_cell.angle_gamma   90.00
#
_symmetry.space_group_name_H-M   'P 1'
#
loop_
_entity.id
_entity.type
_entity.pdbx_description
1 polymer ?
#
loop_
_entity_poly.entity_id
_entity_poly.type
_entity_poly.pdbx_seq_one_letter_code
_entity_poly.pdbx_strand_id
1 'polypeptide(L)' 'MLQSLITLSDQEIELVITAVRQWCTKNHCEIDSNEGRRALTLAIDLVQNSARDRLLQNLTDRLGPRSGQMDPETFGAS' A
#
# COMPACT_ATOMS: atom_id res chain seq x y z
N MET A 1 -14.96 -9.57 -17.12
CA MET A 1 -14.39 -10.75 -16.44
C MET A 1 -14.72 -10.65 -14.96
N LEU A 2 -15.72 -11.40 -14.49
CA LEU A 2 -16.13 -11.53 -13.07
C LEU A 2 -15.22 -12.56 -12.34
N GLN A 3 -13.90 -12.55 -12.62
CA GLN A 3 -13.01 -13.71 -12.42
C GLN A 3 -11.97 -13.52 -11.31
N SER A 4 -12.28 -12.77 -10.27
CA SER A 4 -11.65 -12.99 -8.97
C SER A 4 -12.68 -12.65 -7.92
N LEU A 5 -13.54 -13.63 -7.64
CA LEU A 5 -14.16 -13.67 -6.33
C LEU A 5 -12.99 -13.70 -5.33
N ILE A 6 -12.79 -12.57 -4.67
CA ILE A 6 -11.78 -12.31 -3.65
C ILE A 6 -12.09 -13.26 -2.48
N THR A 7 -11.66 -14.52 -2.58
CA THR A 7 -11.70 -15.45 -1.45
C THR A 7 -10.32 -15.45 -0.84
N LEU A 8 -9.99 -14.36 -0.15
CA LEU A 8 -8.90 -14.40 0.82
C LEU A 8 -9.34 -15.38 1.92
N SER A 9 -8.48 -16.33 2.25
CA SER A 9 -8.65 -17.14 3.47
C SER A 9 -8.57 -16.25 4.71
N ASP A 10 -9.13 -16.69 5.83
CA ASP A 10 -9.05 -15.95 7.10
C ASP A 10 -7.59 -15.60 7.48
N GLN A 11 -6.65 -16.51 7.18
CA GLN A 11 -5.23 -16.28 7.39
C GLN A 11 -4.68 -15.16 6.49
N GLU A 12 -5.12 -15.09 5.25
CA GLU A 12 -4.74 -14.02 4.32
C GLU A 12 -5.36 -12.68 4.71
N ILE A 13 -6.60 -12.68 5.21
CA ILE A 13 -7.27 -11.49 5.75
C ILE A 13 -6.48 -10.94 6.96
N GLU A 14 -6.13 -11.79 7.92
CA GLU A 14 -5.32 -11.40 9.08
C GLU A 14 -3.95 -10.85 8.66
N LEU A 15 -3.32 -11.48 7.67
CA LEU A 15 -2.03 -11.04 7.13
C LEU A 15 -2.13 -9.67 6.46
N VAL A 16 -3.16 -9.43 5.65
CA VAL A 16 -3.45 -8.11 5.04
C VAL A 16 -3.68 -7.06 6.10
N ILE A 17 -4.59 -7.32 7.06
CA ILE A 17 -4.95 -6.35 8.11
C ILE A 17 -3.73 -6.02 8.97
N THR A 18 -2.93 -7.02 9.35
CA THR A 18 -1.71 -6.82 10.15
C THR A 18 -0.68 -5.98 9.40
N ALA A 19 -0.41 -6.30 8.14
CA ALA A 19 0.58 -5.56 7.35
C ALA A 19 0.14 -4.11 7.09
N VAL A 20 -1.14 -3.88 6.78
CA VAL A 20 -1.70 -2.53 6.56
C VAL A 20 -1.68 -1.73 7.85
N ARG A 21 -2.02 -2.31 9.01
CA ARG A 21 -1.92 -1.65 10.32
C ARG A 21 -0.48 -1.25 10.63
N GLN A 22 0.47 -2.17 10.45
CA GLN A 22 1.89 -1.88 10.68
C GLN A 22 2.41 -0.77 9.77
N TRP A 23 2.01 -0.80 8.49
CA TRP A 23 2.36 0.25 7.54
C TRP A 23 1.73 1.60 7.94
N CYS A 24 0.45 1.62 8.32
CA CYS A 24 -0.24 2.82 8.76
C CYS A 24 0.40 3.42 10.02
N THR A 25 0.72 2.61 11.03
CA THR A 25 1.43 3.05 12.24
C THR A 25 2.79 3.65 11.91
N LYS A 26 3.53 3.04 10.97
CA LYS A 26 4.86 3.53 10.55
C LYS A 26 4.79 4.84 9.77
N ASN A 27 3.72 5.05 9.00
CA ASN A 27 3.53 6.25 8.18
C ASN A 27 2.66 7.31 8.86
N HIS A 28 2.24 7.08 10.12
CA HIS A 28 1.39 7.97 10.90
C HIS A 28 0.06 8.33 10.21
N CYS A 29 -0.54 7.37 9.51
CA CYS A 29 -1.83 7.53 8.86
C CYS A 29 -2.88 6.55 9.42
N GLU A 30 -4.16 6.85 9.22
CA GLU A 30 -5.26 5.95 9.57
C GLU A 30 -5.58 5.00 8.40
N ILE A 31 -6.19 3.84 8.68
CA ILE A 31 -6.52 2.85 7.65
C ILE A 31 -7.60 3.36 6.68
N ASP A 32 -8.53 4.15 7.19
CA ASP A 32 -9.63 4.73 6.43
C ASP A 32 -9.25 5.99 5.66
N SER A 33 -8.03 6.51 5.88
CA SER A 33 -7.43 7.57 5.07
C SER A 33 -7.21 7.13 3.62
N ASN A 34 -6.95 8.09 2.72
CA ASN A 34 -6.67 7.78 1.32
C ASN A 34 -5.43 6.86 1.19
N GLU A 35 -4.39 7.11 2.00
CA GLU A 35 -3.17 6.31 2.03
C GLU A 35 -3.42 4.92 2.58
N GLY A 36 -4.18 4.81 3.68
CA GLY A 36 -4.57 3.52 4.26
C GLY A 36 -5.40 2.67 3.30
N ARG A 37 -6.34 3.26 2.56
CA ARG A 37 -7.13 2.54 1.54
C ARG A 37 -6.29 2.09 0.35
N ARG A 38 -5.30 2.89 -0.06
CA ARG A 38 -4.31 2.50 -1.08
C ARG A 38 -3.45 1.34 -0.60
N ALA A 39 -2.98 1.39 0.65
CA ALA A 39 -2.25 0.31 1.30
C ALA A 39 -3.08 -0.99 1.35
N LEU A 40 -4.36 -0.88 1.70
CA LEU A 40 -5.27 -2.03 1.73
C LEU A 40 -5.45 -2.65 0.33
N THR A 41 -5.70 -1.83 -0.67
CA THR A 41 -5.88 -2.31 -2.05
C THR A 41 -4.63 -3.01 -2.57
N LEU A 42 -3.46 -2.41 -2.33
CA LEU A 42 -2.18 -2.99 -2.74
C LEU A 42 -1.85 -4.27 -1.96
N ALA A 43 -2.15 -4.31 -0.67
CA ALA A 43 -1.94 -5.50 0.15
C ALA A 43 -2.76 -6.70 -0.36
N ILE A 44 -4.02 -6.47 -0.72
CA ILE A 44 -4.90 -7.51 -1.30
C ILE A 44 -4.32 -8.01 -2.63
N ASP A 45 -3.91 -7.09 -3.52
CA ASP A 45 -3.32 -7.45 -4.82
C ASP A 45 -2.03 -8.28 -4.67
N LEU A 46 -1.16 -7.91 -3.73
CA LEU A 46 0.08 -8.63 -3.45
C LEU A 46 -0.17 -10.03 -2.90
N VAL A 47 -1.14 -10.20 -2.00
CA VAL A 47 -1.49 -11.53 -1.46
C VAL A 47 -2.07 -12.43 -2.55
N GLN A 48 -2.93 -11.87 -3.42
CA GLN A 48 -3.51 -12.60 -4.55
C GLN A 48 -2.46 -12.99 -5.60
N ASN A 49 -1.44 -12.16 -5.82
CA ASN A 49 -0.30 -12.45 -6.70
C ASN A 49 0.85 -13.23 -6.00
N SER A 50 0.57 -13.88 -4.87
CA SER A 50 1.52 -14.73 -4.13
C SER A 50 2.77 -14.02 -3.56
N ALA A 51 2.74 -12.70 -3.38
CA ALA A 51 3.78 -11.93 -2.71
C ALA A 51 3.56 -11.83 -1.18
N ARG A 52 3.21 -12.95 -0.53
CA ARG A 52 2.78 -13.00 0.88
C ARG A 52 3.93 -12.74 1.86
N ASP A 53 5.10 -13.36 1.63
CA ASP A 53 6.23 -13.34 2.58
C ASP A 53 6.89 -11.98 2.79
N ARG A 54 6.65 -11.03 1.88
CA ARG A 54 7.26 -9.69 1.90
C ARG A 54 6.23 -8.58 1.82
N LEU A 55 5.03 -8.79 2.35
CA LEU A 55 3.92 -7.86 2.16
C LEU A 55 4.24 -6.45 2.67
N LEU A 56 4.72 -6.32 3.91
CA LEU A 56 5.06 -5.02 4.50
C LEU A 56 6.19 -4.29 3.73
N GLN A 57 7.20 -5.03 3.28
CA GLN A 57 8.29 -4.48 2.48
C GLN A 57 7.76 -3.96 1.14
N ASN A 58 6.94 -4.75 0.43
CA ASN A 58 6.33 -4.34 -0.82
C ASN A 58 5.39 -3.13 -0.66
N LEU A 59 4.62 -3.06 0.44
CA LEU A 59 3.83 -1.87 0.76
C LEU A 59 4.73 -0.65 0.93
N THR A 60 5.85 -0.79 1.66
CA THR A 60 6.80 0.29 1.89
C THR A 60 7.51 0.72 0.61
N ASP A 61 7.88 -0.21 -0.27
CA ASP A 61 8.60 0.10 -1.51
C ASP A 61 7.68 0.79 -2.54
N ARG A 62 6.41 0.38 -2.60
CA ARG A 62 5.45 0.88 -3.60
C ARG A 62 4.68 2.11 -3.15
N LEU A 63 4.47 2.27 -1.85
CA LEU A 63 3.78 3.41 -1.24
C LEU A 63 4.72 4.33 -0.47
N GLY A 64 6.01 4.03 -0.45
CA GLY A 64 7.03 4.86 0.19
C GLY A 64 6.91 6.31 -0.25
N PRO A 65 7.45 7.24 0.56
CA PRO A 65 7.40 8.65 0.24
C PRO A 65 7.91 8.77 -1.20
N ARG A 66 7.10 9.39 -2.06
CA ARG A 66 7.53 9.71 -3.42
C ARG A 66 8.67 10.71 -3.28
N SER A 67 9.87 10.20 -3.04
CA SER A 67 11.12 10.95 -3.13
C SER A 67 11.32 11.22 -4.62
N GLY A 68 10.59 12.20 -5.16
CA GLY A 68 10.60 12.45 -6.59
C GLY A 68 9.41 13.18 -7.19
N GLN A 69 8.67 14.00 -6.46
CA GLN A 69 8.16 15.22 -7.08
C GLN A 69 8.90 16.40 -6.48
N MET A 70 10.14 16.55 -6.94
CA MET A 70 10.77 17.86 -6.97
C MET A 70 10.15 18.54 -8.17
N ASP A 71 9.17 19.42 -7.94
CA ASP A 71 8.62 20.28 -8.99
C ASP A 71 9.78 21.04 -9.65
N PRO A 72 10.07 20.82 -10.95
CA PRO A 72 11.10 21.57 -11.66
C PRO A 72 10.44 22.73 -12.42
N GLU A 73 9.92 23.75 -11.71
CA GLU A 73 9.40 24.98 -12.34
C GLU A 73 9.15 26.03 -11.25
N THR A 74 9.87 27.15 -11.16
CA THR A 74 10.31 28.05 -12.23
C THR A 74 11.55 28.82 -11.79
N PHE A 75 12.63 28.70 -12.57
CA PHE A 75 13.69 29.70 -12.65
C PHE A 75 13.16 30.90 -13.45
N GLY A 76 13.37 32.12 -12.94
CA GLY A 76 13.14 33.38 -13.66
C GLY A 76 11.93 34.17 -13.13
N ALA A 77 11.98 35.49 -12.98
CA ALA A 77 12.96 36.47 -13.40
C ALA A 77 12.75 37.80 -12.66
N SER A 78 13.84 38.58 -12.60
CA SER A 78 13.94 40.02 -12.31
C SER A 78 13.80 40.51 -10.87
#